data_AF-A0A349DVW4-F1
#
_entry.id   AF-A0A349DVW4-F1
#
_cell.length_a   1.000
_cell.length_b   1.000
_cell.length_c   1.000
_cell.angle_alpha   90.00
_cell.angle_beta   90.00
_cell.angle_gamma   90.00
#
_symmetry.space_group_name_H-M   'P 1'
#
loop_
_entity.id
_entity.type
_entity.pdbx_description
1 polymer ?
#
loop_
_entity_poly.entity_id
_entity_poly.type
_entity_poly.pdbx_seq_one_letter_code
_entity_poly.pdbx_strand_id
1 'polypeptide(L)'
;MQGNTFNAVNKNLPSFVAPSLPILEQSFQVRLEAFVLEAHKPLDHYQNADLPTTQEQLELHLLQLQFLLNDIRMIQQWKLLQ
;
A
#
# COMPACT_ATOMS: atom_id res chain seq x y z
N MET A 1 -19.37 -37.66 27.82
CA MET A 1 -19.64 -36.29 27.38
C MET A 1 -18.49 -35.42 27.84
N GLN A 2 -17.56 -35.13 26.94
CA GLN A 2 -16.46 -34.18 27.12
C GLN A 2 -16.40 -33.35 25.84
N GLY A 3 -16.39 -32.04 25.96
CA GLY A 3 -16.26 -31.09 24.87
C GLY A 3 -15.86 -29.77 25.47
N ASN A 4 -14.56 -29.66 25.75
CA ASN A 4 -13.95 -28.53 26.44
C ASN A 4 -14.22 -27.21 25.73
N THR A 5 -14.51 -26.22 26.55
CA THR A 5 -14.76 -24.83 26.22
C THR A 5 -13.55 -24.22 25.49
N PHE A 6 -13.69 -23.88 24.21
CA PHE A 6 -12.73 -23.02 23.49
C PHE A 6 -12.91 -21.55 23.92
N ASN A 7 -12.71 -21.25 25.20
CA ASN A 7 -12.67 -19.87 25.71
C ASN A 7 -11.26 -19.55 26.20
N ALA A 8 -10.38 -19.24 25.25
CA ALA A 8 -9.18 -18.48 25.53
C ALA A 8 -8.89 -17.58 24.32
N VAL A 9 -9.76 -16.58 24.10
CA VAL A 9 -9.36 -15.39 23.34
C VAL A 9 -8.22 -14.77 24.12
N ASN A 10 -7.01 -14.88 23.59
CA ASN A 10 -5.81 -14.31 24.18
C ASN A 10 -5.99 -12.78 24.25
N LYS A 11 -6.34 -12.27 25.44
CA LYS A 11 -6.54 -10.84 25.74
C LYS A 11 -5.27 -10.00 25.55
N ASN A 12 -4.13 -10.63 25.24
CA ASN A 12 -2.84 -9.98 25.04
C ASN A 12 -2.45 -9.90 23.56
N LEU A 13 -3.31 -10.28 22.61
CA LEU A 13 -3.10 -9.86 21.23
C LEU A 13 -3.28 -8.34 21.19
N PRO A 14 -2.30 -7.56 20.69
CA PRO A 14 -2.52 -6.14 20.46
C PRO A 14 -3.79 -6.03 19.63
N SER A 15 -4.79 -5.30 20.14
CA SER A 15 -5.95 -4.96 19.34
C SER A 15 -5.40 -4.35 18.05
N PHE A 16 -5.62 -4.98 16.90
CA PHE A 16 -5.32 -4.38 15.61
C PHE A 16 -6.28 -3.19 15.47
N VAL A 17 -5.90 -2.07 16.08
CA VAL A 17 -6.61 -0.81 15.92
C VAL A 17 -6.41 -0.44 14.47
N ALA A 18 -7.51 -0.43 13.71
CA ALA A 18 -7.48 0.03 12.35
C ALA A 18 -6.87 1.46 12.35
N PRO A 19 -5.88 1.74 11.50
CA PRO A 19 -5.18 3.02 11.51
C PRO A 19 -6.17 4.15 11.25
N SER A 20 -6.18 5.21 12.07
CA SER A 20 -7.13 6.31 11.90
C SER A 20 -7.06 6.91 10.48
N LEU A 21 -8.19 7.41 9.95
CA LEU A 21 -8.26 8.00 8.62
C LEU A 21 -7.14 9.04 8.33
N PRO A 22 -6.79 9.96 9.24
CA PRO A 22 -5.68 10.89 9.00
C PRO A 22 -4.32 10.21 8.77
N ILE A 23 -4.05 9.10 9.48
CA ILE A 23 -2.82 8.32 9.31
C ILE A 23 -2.79 7.70 7.91
N LEU A 24 -3.93 7.19 7.42
CA LEU A 24 -4.01 6.63 6.07
C LEU A 24 -3.79 7.68 4.99
N GLU A 25 -4.41 8.85 5.12
CA GLU A 25 -4.24 9.94 4.16
C GLU A 25 -2.79 10.41 4.09
N GLN A 26 -2.14 10.57 5.25
CA GLN A 26 -0.73 10.92 5.31
C GLN A 26 0.16 9.82 4.70
N SER A 27 -0.16 8.55 5.00
CA SER A 27 0.59 7.41 4.45
C SER A 27 0.48 7.33 2.93
N PHE A 28 -0.72 7.58 2.39
CA PHE A 28 -0.95 7.69 0.95
C PHE A 28 -0.16 8.85 0.34
N GLN A 29 -0.21 10.04 0.96
CA GLN A 29 0.52 11.21 0.47
C GLN A 29 2.03 10.93 0.34
N VAL A 30 2.66 10.37 1.39
CA VAL A 30 4.09 10.05 1.36
C VAL A 30 4.44 9.05 0.25
N ARG A 31 3.61 8.02 0.02
CA ARG A 31 3.82 7.07 -1.07
C ARG A 31 3.67 7.71 -2.45
N LEU A 32 2.69 8.61 -2.60
CA LEU A 32 2.49 9.34 -3.85
C LEU A 32 3.67 10.25 -4.16
N GLU A 33 4.17 10.98 -3.16
CA GLU A 33 5.36 11.83 -3.29
C GLU A 33 6.59 11.00 -3.70
N ALA A 34 6.82 9.86 -3.04
CA ALA A 34 7.92 8.96 -3.39
C ALA A 34 7.80 8.43 -4.83
N PHE A 35 6.60 8.05 -5.27
CA PHE A 35 6.37 7.63 -6.65
C PHE A 35 6.69 8.73 -7.65
N VAL A 36 6.24 9.97 -7.40
CA VAL A 36 6.49 11.11 -8.29
C VAL A 36 7.98 11.41 -8.42
N LEU A 37 8.74 11.33 -7.32
CA LEU A 37 10.19 11.54 -7.34
C LEU A 37 10.92 10.54 -8.26
N GLU A 38 10.39 9.32 -8.38
CA GLU A 38 11.04 8.22 -9.08
C GLU A 38 10.47 7.94 -10.48
N ALA A 39 9.35 8.58 -10.83
CA ALA A 39 8.61 8.34 -12.07
C ALA A 39 9.43 8.49 -13.37
N HIS A 40 10.54 9.25 -13.31
CA HIS A 40 11.43 9.51 -14.44
C HIS A 40 12.40 8.35 -14.75
N LYS A 41 12.70 7.47 -13.78
CA LYS A 41 13.71 6.40 -13.91
C LYS A 41 13.63 5.55 -15.18
N PRO A 42 12.45 5.07 -15.63
CA PRO A 42 12.35 4.30 -16.87
C PRO A 42 12.89 5.05 -18.09
N LEU A 43 12.65 6.36 -18.16
CA LEU A 43 13.15 7.19 -19.27
C LEU A 43 14.68 7.29 -19.23
N ASP A 44 15.27 7.45 -18.05
CA ASP A 44 16.72 7.51 -17.90
C ASP A 44 17.39 6.20 -18.35
N HIS A 45 16.84 5.05 -17.96
CA HIS A 45 17.37 3.75 -18.41
C HIS A 45 17.21 3.55 -19.92
N TYR A 46 16.07 3.98 -20.48
CA TYR A 46 15.83 3.90 -21.91
C TYR A 46 16.82 4.77 -22.71
N GLN A 47 17.09 5.99 -22.24
CA GLN A 47 18.08 6.89 -22.83
C GLN A 47 19.50 6.31 -22.81
N ASN A 48 19.81 5.45 -21.83
CA ASN A 48 21.06 4.71 -21.73
C ASN A 48 21.07 3.38 -22.51
N ALA A 49 20.06 3.12 -23.36
CA ALA A 49 19.87 1.88 -24.12
C ALA A 49 19.77 0.60 -23.26
N ASP A 50 19.38 0.73 -21.99
CA ASP A 50 19.18 -0.38 -21.06
C ASP A 50 17.70 -0.81 -21.04
N LEU A 51 17.30 -1.56 -22.06
CA LEU A 51 15.92 -2.05 -22.21
C LEU A 51 15.47 -3.00 -21.08
N PRO A 52 16.29 -3.96 -20.62
CA PRO A 52 15.91 -4.84 -19.50
C PRO A 52 15.56 -4.05 -18.24
N THR A 53 16.42 -3.12 -17.81
CA THR A 53 16.15 -2.30 -16.62
C THR A 53 14.98 -1.35 -16.84
N THR A 54 14.81 -0.81 -18.05
CA THR A 54 13.63 -0.01 -18.40
C THR A 54 12.34 -0.80 -18.16
N GLN A 55 12.29 -2.05 -18.64
CA GLN A 55 11.13 -2.93 -18.44
C GLN A 55 10.88 -3.19 -16.95
N GLU A 56 11.92 -3.56 -16.18
CA GLU A 56 11.80 -3.81 -14.75
C GLU A 56 11.25 -2.59 -13.99
N GLN A 57 11.73 -1.38 -14.31
CA GLN A 57 11.24 -0.15 -13.70
C GLN A 57 9.77 0.14 -14.06
N LEU A 58 9.35 -0.14 -15.30
CA LEU A 58 7.96 0.01 -15.72
C LEU A 58 7.03 -0.97 -14.98
N GLU A 59 7.46 -2.23 -14.81
CA GLU A 59 6.71 -3.24 -14.04
C GLU A 59 6.61 -2.85 -12.56
N LEU A 60 7.69 -2.35 -11.97
CA LEU A 60 7.70 -1.81 -10.62
C LEU A 60 6.73 -0.63 -10.47
N HIS A 61 6.79 0.34 -11.39
CA HIS A 61 5.88 1.49 -11.40
C HIS A 61 4.41 1.08 -11.55
N LEU A 62 4.13 0.07 -12.38
CA LEU A 62 2.79 -0.49 -12.52
C LEU A 62 2.27 -1.04 -11.18
N LEU A 63 3.11 -1.79 -10.46
CA LEU A 63 2.76 -2.34 -9.14
C LEU A 63 2.53 -1.23 -8.11
N GLN A 64 3.41 -0.22 -8.07
CA GLN A 64 3.27 0.94 -7.18
C GLN A 64 1.98 1.72 -7.44
N LEU A 65 1.64 1.95 -8.72
CA LEU A 65 0.39 2.58 -9.12
C LEU A 65 -0.84 1.78 -8.65
N GLN A 66 -0.81 0.45 -8.76
CA GLN A 66 -1.88 -0.39 -8.24
C GLN A 66 -2.08 -0.21 -6.73
N PHE A 67 -1.00 -0.14 -5.96
CA PHE A 67 -1.08 0.12 -4.51
C PHE A 67 -1.66 1.52 -4.20
N LEU A 68 -1.19 2.56 -4.90
CA LEU A 68 -1.72 3.93 -4.73
C LEU A 68 -3.21 4.02 -5.07
N LEU A 69 -3.65 3.33 -6.12
CA LEU A 69 -5.07 3.27 -6.49
C LEU A 69 -5.90 2.53 -5.43
N ASN A 70 -5.36 1.46 -4.85
CA ASN A 70 -6.01 0.74 -3.76
C ASN A 70 -6.12 1.59 -2.49
N ASP A 71 -5.08 2.35 -2.15
CA ASP A 71 -5.11 3.30 -1.04
C ASP A 71 -6.22 4.35 -1.21
N ILE A 72 -6.34 4.94 -2.39
CA ILE A 72 -7.41 5.90 -2.70
C ILE A 72 -8.78 5.26 -2.50
N ARG A 73 -9.00 4.05 -3.03
CA ARG A 73 -10.27 3.33 -2.87
C ARG A 73 -10.59 3.07 -1.41
N MET A 74 -9.60 2.66 -0.62
CA MET A 74 -9.77 2.41 0.81
C MET A 74 -10.11 3.70 1.57
N ILE A 75 -9.40 4.80 1.30
CA ILE A 75 -9.69 6.12 1.89
C ILE A 75 -11.12 6.57 1.55
N GLN A 76 -11.53 6.42 0.29
CA GLN A 76 -12.90 6.73 -0.15
C GLN A 76 -13.95 5.90 0.60
N GLN A 77 -13.75 4.59 0.69
CA GLN A 77 -14.65 3.70 1.43
C GLN A 77 -14.75 4.08 2.90
N TRP A 78 -13.62 4.40 3.54
CA TRP A 78 -13.64 4.80 4.94
C TRP A 78 -14.41 6.10 5.16
N LYS A 79 -14.22 7.09 4.28
CA LYS A 79 -14.99 8.35 4.33
C LYS A 79 -16.50 8.14 4.20
N LEU A 80 -16.96 7.12 3.48
CA LEU A 80 -18.38 6.78 3.35
C LEU A 80 -18.95 6.08 4.57
N LEU A 81 -18.11 5.50 5.43
CA LEU A 81 -18.51 4.77 6.63
C LEU A 81 -18.54 5.65 7.89
N GLN A 82 -18.10 6.91 7.79
CA GLN A 82 -18.21 7.92 8.86
C GLN A 82 -19.49 8.73 8.70
#